data_AF-A0A257KBC7-F1
#
_entry.id   AF-A0A257KBC7-F1
#
_cell.length_a   1.000
_cell.length_b   1.000
_cell.length_c   1.000
_cell.angle_alpha   90.00
_cell.angle_beta   90.00
_cell.angle_gamma   90.00
#
_symmetry.space_group_name_H-M   'P 1'
#
loop_
_entity.id
_entity.type
_entity.pdbx_description
1 polymer ?
#
loop_
_entity_poly.entity_id
_entity_poly.type
_entity_poly.pdbx_seq_one_letter_code
_entity_poly.pdbx_strand_id
1 'polypeptide(L)'
;MLLTALAYATAGWLALWLAIPPSFASPLYPGAGIALAAALAAGPRVLPGVALGAWVVNAILAGRPDATLWTGWGVPAVMAVGAAAQAALGAGLIRRWLPGPLTLAEPRQVALFFLLGGPVACLLNASLSTATMAASGLLPVGASNFTWWTWWAGDTLGVLIAAPAALTLVGRPRVDWAGRRITVGLPLLVTTLLLAGASSQVARGDAQRQRSVFDRDAGAAAQVLQSRLQRALYALEAMHGVFVASSAVSADEMRLAAAPWLRQGPQIQGLGHAERVPRTQLPAWEARVRQTDQRALRVFDRPTADGTAPAAQDADVRASRDLEPVAGANATALGGNVLSVPAARAAALRSAATGRAAATEGFRLTQETADQTGVVVYQALGNGTAGDWRAMQFVTLRMDATVAAALA
;
A
#
# COMPACT_ATOMS: atom_id res chain seq x y z
N MET A 1 34.06 -18.42 24.24
CA MET A 1 33.50 -17.07 24.06
C MET A 1 33.19 -16.79 22.59
N LEU A 2 34.19 -16.71 21.69
CA LEU A 2 33.96 -16.43 20.26
C LEU A 2 33.05 -17.45 19.56
N LEU A 3 33.27 -18.75 19.80
CA LEU A 3 32.37 -19.81 19.27
C LEU A 3 30.92 -19.64 19.74
N THR A 4 30.71 -19.22 21.00
CA THR A 4 29.37 -18.94 21.53
C THR A 4 28.76 -17.72 20.84
N ALA A 5 29.53 -16.65 20.62
CA ALA A 5 29.08 -15.48 19.89
C ALA A 5 28.67 -15.83 18.46
N LEU A 6 29.50 -16.59 17.75
CA LEU A 6 29.22 -17.03 16.39
C LEU A 6 27.99 -17.95 16.33
N ALA A 7 27.91 -18.94 17.20
CA ALA A 7 26.77 -19.87 17.25
C ALA A 7 25.46 -19.15 17.61
N TYR A 8 25.51 -18.23 18.57
CA TYR A 8 24.35 -17.39 18.91
C TYR A 8 23.96 -16.51 17.73
N ALA A 9 24.92 -15.79 17.14
CA ALA A 9 24.64 -14.83 16.07
C ALA A 9 24.08 -15.52 14.82
N THR A 10 24.65 -16.65 14.42
CA THR A 10 24.17 -17.44 13.27
C THR A 10 22.77 -17.99 13.52
N ALA A 11 22.53 -18.59 14.69
CA ALA A 11 21.20 -19.11 15.04
C ALA A 11 20.15 -18.00 15.17
N GLY A 12 20.52 -16.87 15.78
CA GLY A 12 19.67 -15.70 15.92
C GLY A 12 19.34 -15.06 14.57
N TRP A 13 20.33 -14.91 13.69
CA TRP A 13 20.13 -14.39 12.34
C TRP A 13 19.21 -15.30 11.51
N LEU A 14 19.42 -16.62 11.55
CA LEU A 14 18.52 -17.57 10.88
C LEU A 14 17.09 -17.52 11.44
N ALA A 15 16.94 -17.34 12.76
CA ALA A 15 15.63 -17.20 13.38
C ALA A 15 14.87 -15.95 12.92
N LEU A 16 15.57 -14.86 12.57
CA LEU A 16 14.93 -13.65 12.04
C LEU A 16 14.26 -13.86 10.69
N TRP A 17 14.67 -14.86 9.89
CA TRP A 17 13.96 -15.21 8.66
C TRP A 17 12.58 -15.84 8.91
N LEU A 18 12.32 -16.27 10.14
CA LEU A 18 11.02 -16.78 10.60
C LEU A 18 10.21 -15.72 11.35
N ALA A 19 10.72 -14.50 11.52
CA ALA A 19 10.00 -13.43 12.19
C ALA A 19 8.76 -13.03 11.38
N ILE A 20 7.62 -12.88 12.07
CA ILE A 20 6.32 -12.56 11.47
C ILE A 20 6.03 -11.07 11.71
N PRO A 21 5.90 -10.25 10.65
CA PRO A 21 5.49 -8.85 10.79
C PRO A 21 4.12 -8.75 11.49
N PRO A 22 3.87 -7.74 12.34
CA PRO A 22 4.71 -6.57 12.63
C PRO A 22 5.74 -6.77 13.75
N SER A 23 5.89 -7.98 14.28
CA SER A 23 6.80 -8.24 15.40
C SER A 23 8.25 -8.40 14.94
N PHE A 24 9.19 -7.84 15.71
CA PHE A 24 10.64 -8.11 15.55
C PHE A 24 11.06 -9.45 16.19
N ALA A 25 10.12 -10.18 16.77
CA ALA A 25 10.36 -11.40 17.52
C ALA A 25 10.12 -12.63 16.63
N SER A 26 11.08 -13.55 16.64
CA SER A 26 10.89 -14.86 16.01
C SER A 26 10.08 -15.76 16.94
N PRO A 27 9.07 -16.49 16.45
CA PRO A 27 8.32 -17.45 17.25
C PRO A 27 9.18 -18.62 17.74
N LEU A 28 10.40 -18.78 17.21
CA LEU A 28 11.39 -19.73 17.69
C LEU A 28 12.77 -19.09 17.63
N TYR A 29 13.44 -18.91 18.79
CA TYR A 29 14.75 -18.25 18.85
C TYR A 29 15.84 -19.18 19.43
N PRO A 30 16.49 -20.03 18.59
CA PRO A 30 17.44 -21.03 19.06
C PRO A 30 18.68 -20.45 19.77
N GLY A 31 19.00 -19.17 19.51
CA GLY A 31 20.09 -18.46 20.18
C GLY A 31 19.98 -18.50 21.71
N ALA A 32 18.76 -18.37 22.26
CA ALA A 32 18.50 -18.43 23.70
C ALA A 32 18.88 -19.80 24.29
N GLY A 33 18.53 -20.89 23.60
CA GLY A 33 18.89 -22.25 24.02
C GLY A 33 20.37 -22.55 23.92
N ILE A 34 21.03 -22.08 22.85
CA ILE A 34 22.49 -22.17 22.69
C ILE A 34 23.22 -21.42 23.81
N ALA A 35 22.75 -20.21 24.15
CA ALA A 35 23.31 -19.42 25.24
C ALA A 35 23.22 -20.16 26.58
N LEU A 36 22.06 -20.71 26.91
CA LEU A 36 21.85 -21.48 28.13
C LEU A 36 22.74 -22.73 28.18
N ALA A 37 22.77 -23.53 27.10
CA ALA A 37 23.59 -24.73 27.01
C ALA A 37 25.09 -24.41 27.16
N ALA A 38 25.56 -23.34 26.52
CA ALA A 38 26.94 -22.87 26.66
C ALA A 38 27.25 -22.41 28.09
N ALA A 39 26.35 -21.67 28.73
CA ALA A 39 26.50 -21.20 30.11
C ALA A 39 26.55 -22.37 31.11
N LEU A 40 25.72 -23.40 30.90
CA LEU A 40 25.73 -24.61 31.72
C LEU A 40 27.02 -25.41 31.54
N ALA A 41 27.49 -25.60 30.30
CA ALA A 41 28.66 -26.42 29.99
C ALA A 41 30.01 -25.76 30.32
N ALA A 42 30.14 -24.45 30.07
CA ALA A 42 31.41 -23.72 30.17
C ALA A 42 31.41 -22.61 31.23
N GLY A 43 30.27 -22.38 31.91
CA GLY A 43 30.17 -21.41 33.01
C GLY A 43 30.02 -19.96 32.55
N PRO A 44 30.09 -19.00 33.49
CA PRO A 44 29.79 -17.59 33.23
C PRO A 44 30.76 -16.91 32.24
N ARG A 45 31.92 -17.51 31.97
CA ARG A 45 32.92 -17.00 31.01
C ARG A 45 32.41 -16.92 29.57
N VAL A 46 31.29 -17.58 29.24
CA VAL A 46 30.70 -17.50 27.89
C VAL A 46 29.70 -16.35 27.73
N LEU A 47 29.24 -15.74 28.82
CA LEU A 47 28.20 -14.70 28.79
C LEU A 47 28.59 -13.46 27.96
N PRO A 48 29.86 -12.97 27.99
CA PRO A 48 30.26 -11.89 27.07
C PRO A 48 30.15 -12.28 25.60
N GLY A 49 30.32 -13.58 25.27
CA GLY A 49 30.09 -14.09 23.93
C GLY A 49 28.61 -14.09 23.55
N VAL A 50 27.71 -14.43 24.48
CA VAL A 50 26.26 -14.32 24.28
C VAL A 50 25.86 -12.86 24.01
N ALA A 51 26.33 -11.94 24.85
CA ALA A 51 26.09 -10.52 24.67
C ALA A 51 26.61 -10.02 23.31
N LEU A 52 27.84 -10.38 22.93
CA LEU A 52 28.40 -9.99 21.63
C LEU A 52 27.57 -10.53 20.45
N GLY A 53 27.18 -11.80 20.48
CA GLY A 53 26.36 -12.40 19.44
C GLY A 53 24.97 -11.75 19.35
N ALA A 54 24.34 -11.49 20.50
CA ALA A 54 23.05 -10.81 20.56
C ALA A 54 23.13 -9.36 20.08
N TRP A 55 24.19 -8.65 20.43
CA TRP A 55 24.41 -7.28 19.98
C TRP A 55 24.57 -7.21 18.46
N VAL A 56 25.39 -8.09 17.87
CA VAL A 56 25.57 -8.16 16.41
C VAL A 56 24.23 -8.38 15.69
N VAL A 57 23.43 -9.36 16.14
CA VAL A 57 22.12 -9.66 15.51
C VAL A 57 21.19 -8.45 15.60
N ASN A 58 21.08 -7.82 16.77
CA ASN A 58 20.17 -6.70 16.96
C ASN A 58 20.67 -5.41 16.31
N ALA A 59 21.97 -5.18 16.23
CA ALA A 59 22.56 -4.02 15.53
C ALA A 59 22.34 -4.12 14.01
N ILE A 60 22.49 -5.32 13.43
CA ILE A 60 22.18 -5.55 12.01
C ILE A 60 20.69 -5.25 11.74
N LEU A 61 19.80 -5.69 12.62
CA LEU A 61 18.36 -5.44 12.48
C LEU A 61 17.98 -3.96 12.68
N ALA A 62 18.70 -3.25 13.55
CA ALA A 62 18.47 -1.84 13.84
C ALA A 62 19.06 -0.88 12.79
N GLY A 63 19.88 -1.37 11.85
CA GLY A 63 20.54 -0.59 10.80
C GLY A 63 19.58 0.01 9.78
N ARG A 64 18.79 1.01 10.17
CA ARG A 64 17.92 1.81 9.30
C ARG A 64 18.57 3.14 8.92
N PRO A 65 18.23 3.74 7.77
CA PRO A 65 18.81 5.02 7.32
C PRO A 65 18.61 6.18 8.30
N ASP A 66 17.57 6.11 9.13
CA ASP A 66 17.11 7.11 10.10
C ASP A 66 17.49 6.78 11.56
N ALA A 67 18.25 5.72 11.81
CA ALA A 67 18.59 5.30 13.16
C ALA A 67 19.57 6.28 13.85
N THR A 68 19.23 6.69 15.08
CA THR A 68 20.12 7.45 15.97
C THR A 68 21.19 6.55 16.59
N LEU A 69 22.25 7.13 17.18
CA LEU A 69 23.26 6.35 17.93
C LEU A 69 22.62 5.48 19.03
N TRP A 70 21.62 6.00 19.72
CA TRP A 70 20.87 5.25 20.74
C TRP A 70 20.09 4.09 20.13
N THR A 71 19.27 4.35 19.11
CA THR A 71 18.39 3.32 18.53
C THR A 71 19.15 2.28 17.70
N GLY A 72 20.23 2.67 17.03
CA GLY A 72 21.06 1.78 16.20
C GLY A 72 22.08 0.95 16.98
N TRP A 73 22.56 1.44 18.13
CA TRP A 73 23.64 0.76 18.89
C TRP A 73 23.35 0.58 20.37
N GLY A 74 22.76 1.59 21.02
CA GLY A 74 22.44 1.58 22.45
C GLY A 74 21.34 0.59 22.83
N VAL A 75 20.21 0.63 22.12
CA VAL A 75 19.10 -0.32 22.32
C VAL A 75 19.55 -1.77 22.08
N PRO A 76 20.23 -2.11 20.96
CA PRO A 76 20.84 -3.44 20.78
C PRO A 76 21.78 -3.86 21.91
N ALA A 77 22.53 -2.92 22.51
CA ALA A 77 23.43 -3.23 23.62
C ALA A 77 22.66 -3.60 24.91
N VAL A 78 21.58 -2.89 25.22
CA VAL A 78 20.72 -3.24 26.36
C VAL A 78 20.08 -4.62 26.16
N MET A 79 19.59 -4.90 24.95
CA MET A 79 19.01 -6.21 24.60
C MET A 79 20.06 -7.34 24.70
N ALA A 80 21.29 -7.07 24.29
CA ALA A 80 22.40 -8.01 24.43
C ALA A 80 22.72 -8.34 25.89
N VAL A 81 22.68 -7.34 26.77
CA VAL A 81 22.79 -7.54 28.22
C VAL A 81 21.63 -8.40 28.73
N GLY A 82 20.40 -8.15 28.27
CA GLY A 82 19.22 -8.97 28.58
C GLY A 82 19.39 -10.43 28.22
N ALA A 83 19.85 -10.73 27.01
CA ALA A 83 20.10 -12.09 26.54
C ALA A 83 21.18 -12.81 27.38
N ALA A 84 22.27 -12.13 27.71
CA ALA A 84 23.31 -12.68 28.58
C ALA A 84 22.80 -12.90 30.01
N ALA A 85 22.03 -11.95 30.56
CA ALA A 85 21.45 -12.05 31.89
C ALA A 85 20.43 -13.18 31.99
N GLN A 86 19.61 -13.41 30.97
CA GLN A 86 18.71 -14.55 30.85
C GLN A 86 19.48 -15.87 30.90
N ALA A 87 20.53 -16.02 30.10
CA ALA A 87 21.36 -17.23 30.10
C ALA A 87 22.03 -17.45 31.46
N ALA A 88 22.49 -16.38 32.11
CA ALA A 88 23.07 -16.42 33.45
C ALA A 88 22.06 -16.85 34.52
N LEU A 89 20.86 -16.26 34.49
CA LEU A 89 19.77 -16.57 35.41
C LEU A 89 19.33 -18.02 35.25
N GLY A 90 19.07 -18.47 34.02
CA GLY A 90 18.68 -19.86 33.75
C GLY A 90 19.75 -20.85 34.21
N ALA A 91 21.02 -20.61 33.88
CA ALA A 91 22.11 -21.48 34.32
C ALA A 91 22.28 -21.47 35.85
N GLY A 92 22.11 -20.33 36.50
CA GLY A 92 22.18 -20.18 37.95
C GLY A 92 21.05 -20.92 38.67
N LEU A 93 19.80 -20.75 38.22
CA LEU A 93 18.64 -21.45 38.75
C LEU A 93 18.77 -22.97 38.58
N ILE A 94 19.18 -23.43 37.41
CA ILE A 94 19.38 -24.87 37.15
C ILE A 94 20.45 -25.43 38.08
N ARG A 95 21.61 -24.78 38.21
CA ARG A 95 22.69 -25.24 39.10
C ARG A 95 22.29 -25.23 40.57
N ARG A 96 21.43 -24.29 40.99
CA ARG A 96 20.96 -24.18 42.38
C ARG A 96 20.03 -25.33 42.78
N TRP A 97 19.18 -25.78 41.85
CA TRP A 97 18.13 -26.78 42.11
C TRP A 97 18.46 -28.18 41.61
N LEU A 98 19.41 -28.30 40.67
CA LEU A 98 19.94 -29.56 40.13
C LEU A 98 21.47 -29.61 40.36
N PRO A 99 21.92 -29.82 41.61
CA PRO A 99 23.34 -29.94 41.91
C PRO A 99 23.90 -31.24 41.33
N GLY A 100 25.02 -31.16 40.60
CA GLY A 100 25.71 -32.31 40.03
C GLY A 100 25.80 -32.29 38.49
N PRO A 101 26.23 -33.40 37.87
CA PRO A 101 26.30 -33.53 36.42
C PRO A 101 24.89 -33.48 35.81
N LEU A 102 24.66 -32.52 34.91
CA LEU A 102 23.38 -32.36 34.23
C LEU A 102 23.25 -33.42 33.13
N THR A 103 22.63 -34.55 33.44
CA THR A 103 22.39 -35.65 32.48
C THR A 103 20.97 -35.72 31.96
N LEU A 104 20.02 -34.99 32.57
CA LEU A 104 18.60 -35.00 32.23
C LEU A 104 18.04 -36.43 32.10
N ALA A 105 18.44 -37.31 33.02
CA ALA A 105 18.01 -38.72 33.02
C ALA A 105 16.70 -38.93 33.79
N GLU A 106 16.42 -38.08 34.78
CA GLU A 106 15.22 -38.18 35.62
C GLU A 106 14.14 -37.19 35.18
N PRO A 107 12.84 -37.56 35.25
CA PRO A 107 11.73 -36.67 34.89
C PRO A 107 11.77 -35.33 35.63
N ARG A 108 12.15 -35.34 36.92
CA ARG A 108 12.30 -34.13 37.73
C ARG A 108 13.39 -33.19 37.20
N GLN A 109 14.53 -33.74 36.76
CA GLN A 109 15.61 -32.96 36.17
C GLN A 109 15.17 -32.31 34.86
N VAL A 110 14.46 -33.08 34.03
CA VAL A 110 13.90 -32.60 32.76
C VAL A 110 12.90 -31.46 33.00
N ALA A 111 11.94 -31.65 33.92
CA ALA A 111 10.93 -30.66 34.24
C ALA A 111 11.55 -29.35 34.80
N LEU A 112 12.47 -29.45 35.76
CA LEU A 112 13.13 -28.28 36.34
C LEU A 112 14.03 -27.57 35.34
N PHE A 113 14.75 -28.32 34.49
CA PHE A 113 15.56 -27.74 33.43
C PHE A 113 14.72 -26.90 32.48
N PHE A 114 13.60 -27.46 31.99
CA PHE A 114 12.74 -26.78 31.03
C PHE A 114 11.98 -25.61 31.65
N LEU A 115 11.49 -25.72 32.89
CA LEU A 115 10.78 -24.64 33.57
C LEU A 115 11.72 -23.46 33.92
N LEU A 116 12.86 -23.76 34.57
CA LEU A 116 13.75 -22.73 35.08
C LEU A 116 14.59 -22.09 33.96
N GLY A 117 15.06 -22.91 33.01
CA GLY A 117 15.83 -22.43 31.87
C GLY A 117 14.97 -21.77 30.79
N GLY A 118 13.73 -22.24 30.60
CA GLY A 118 12.80 -21.73 29.61
C GLY A 118 11.97 -20.55 30.18
N PRO A 119 10.67 -20.73 30.44
CA PRO A 119 9.74 -19.63 30.68
C PRO A 119 10.16 -18.72 31.83
N VAL A 120 10.77 -19.24 32.91
CA VAL A 120 11.18 -18.42 34.05
C VAL A 120 12.35 -17.49 33.71
N ALA A 121 13.45 -18.02 33.18
CA ALA A 121 14.59 -17.19 32.79
C ALA A 121 14.25 -16.26 31.61
N CYS A 122 13.38 -16.72 30.70
CA CYS A 122 13.00 -15.97 29.51
C CYS A 122 12.20 -14.68 29.80
N LEU A 123 11.58 -14.57 30.98
CA LEU A 123 10.90 -13.34 31.41
C LEU A 123 11.85 -12.14 31.47
N LEU A 124 13.13 -12.37 31.81
CA LEU A 124 14.08 -11.29 32.02
C LEU A 124 14.41 -10.55 30.72
N ASN A 125 14.83 -11.28 29.68
CA ASN A 125 15.18 -10.65 28.41
C ASN A 125 13.96 -10.08 27.70
N ALA A 126 12.83 -10.82 27.68
CA ALA A 126 11.60 -10.37 27.04
C ALA A 126 11.10 -9.06 27.65
N SER A 127 11.14 -8.94 28.98
CA SER A 127 10.71 -7.72 29.69
C SER A 127 11.69 -6.57 29.46
N LEU A 128 13.00 -6.81 29.62
CA LEU A 128 13.99 -5.75 29.45
C LEU A 128 14.04 -5.22 28.01
N SER A 129 14.05 -6.12 27.03
CA SER A 129 14.14 -5.77 25.60
C SER A 129 12.88 -5.04 25.14
N THR A 130 11.68 -5.55 25.46
CA THR A 130 10.43 -4.89 25.08
C THR A 130 10.28 -3.53 25.74
N ALA A 131 10.59 -3.42 27.04
CA ALA A 131 10.54 -2.14 27.75
C ALA A 131 11.50 -1.11 27.14
N THR A 132 12.73 -1.53 26.80
CA THR A 132 13.73 -0.66 26.16
C THR A 132 13.27 -0.18 24.78
N MET A 133 12.71 -1.08 23.98
CA MET A 133 12.19 -0.73 22.65
C MET A 133 10.98 0.21 22.73
N ALA A 134 10.04 -0.05 23.66
CA ALA A 134 8.88 0.81 23.89
C ALA A 134 9.30 2.20 24.37
N ALA A 135 10.22 2.29 25.35
CA ALA A 135 10.75 3.57 25.84
C ALA A 135 11.54 4.34 24.78
N SER A 136 12.11 3.65 23.80
CA SER A 136 12.86 4.26 22.69
C SER A 136 11.99 4.62 21.48
N GLY A 137 10.67 4.44 21.56
CA GLY A 137 9.74 4.71 20.45
C GLY A 137 9.85 3.74 19.27
N LEU A 138 10.58 2.63 19.42
CA LEU A 138 10.78 1.61 18.38
C LEU A 138 9.59 0.65 18.26
N LEU A 139 8.70 0.64 19.25
CA LEU A 139 7.46 -0.14 19.26
C LEU A 139 6.25 0.79 19.48
N PRO A 140 5.20 0.70 18.65
CA PRO A 140 3.92 1.32 18.96
C PRO A 140 3.38 0.80 20.29
N VAL A 141 2.79 1.68 21.11
CA VAL A 141 2.29 1.33 22.46
C VAL A 141 1.30 0.16 22.43
N GLY A 142 0.45 0.09 21.40
CA GLY A 142 -0.50 -1.02 21.22
C GLY A 142 0.12 -2.37 20.83
N ALA A 143 1.38 -2.38 20.36
CA ALA A 143 2.08 -3.59 19.93
C ALA A 143 2.98 -4.20 21.01
N SER A 144 3.21 -3.49 22.13
CA SER A 144 4.14 -3.92 23.19
C SER A 144 3.79 -5.26 23.80
N ASN A 145 2.51 -5.50 24.14
CA ASN A 145 2.06 -6.76 24.74
C ASN A 145 2.24 -7.95 23.81
N PHE A 146 1.87 -7.78 22.53
CA PHE A 146 2.03 -8.81 21.52
C PHE A 146 3.52 -9.11 21.26
N THR A 147 4.34 -8.07 21.23
CA THR A 147 5.81 -8.20 21.05
C THR A 147 6.43 -8.93 22.24
N TRP A 148 6.10 -8.54 23.47
CA TRP A 148 6.59 -9.20 24.69
C TRP A 148 6.23 -10.67 24.72
N TRP A 149 4.97 -11.01 24.44
CA TRP A 149 4.50 -12.40 24.42
C TRP A 149 5.22 -13.23 23.37
N THR A 150 5.35 -12.70 22.15
CA THR A 150 6.04 -13.39 21.04
C THR A 150 7.51 -13.58 21.36
N TRP A 151 8.16 -12.59 21.97
CA TRP A 151 9.57 -12.69 22.36
C TRP A 151 9.79 -13.75 23.45
N TRP A 152 8.98 -13.71 24.50
CA TRP A 152 9.05 -14.66 25.60
C TRP A 152 8.79 -16.10 25.11
N ALA A 153 7.79 -16.29 24.25
CA ALA A 153 7.48 -17.59 23.65
C ALA A 153 8.64 -18.08 22.77
N GLY A 154 9.20 -17.19 21.95
CA GLY A 154 10.32 -17.49 21.06
C GLY A 154 11.59 -17.94 21.80
N ASP A 155 11.99 -17.19 22.84
CA ASP A 155 13.13 -17.54 23.68
C ASP A 155 12.87 -18.85 24.45
N THR A 156 11.66 -19.03 24.96
CA THR A 156 11.26 -20.26 25.67
C THR A 156 11.36 -21.47 24.77
N LEU A 157 10.72 -21.45 23.60
CA LEU A 157 10.78 -22.52 22.61
C LEU A 157 12.22 -22.76 22.13
N GLY A 158 12.99 -21.68 21.98
CA GLY A 158 14.42 -21.73 21.71
C GLY A 158 15.19 -22.52 22.75
N VAL A 159 14.91 -22.31 24.04
CA VAL A 159 15.50 -23.10 25.13
C VAL A 159 15.03 -24.55 25.11
N LEU A 160 13.72 -24.79 24.98
CA LEU A 160 13.14 -26.14 25.02
C LEU A 160 13.70 -27.04 23.91
N ILE A 161 14.02 -26.47 22.75
CA ILE A 161 14.48 -27.22 21.57
C ILE A 161 15.99 -27.15 21.42
N ALA A 162 16.56 -25.94 21.37
CA ALA A 162 17.97 -25.76 21.02
C ALA A 162 18.92 -26.05 22.18
N ALA A 163 18.50 -25.87 23.45
CA ALA A 163 19.36 -26.18 24.58
C ALA A 163 19.68 -27.68 24.69
N PRO A 164 18.71 -28.62 24.68
CA PRO A 164 19.03 -30.05 24.71
C PRO A 164 19.82 -30.49 23.47
N ALA A 165 19.50 -29.96 22.28
CA ALA A 165 20.28 -30.24 21.06
C ALA A 165 21.74 -29.77 21.19
N ALA A 166 21.97 -28.54 21.66
CA ALA A 166 23.31 -28.01 21.89
C ALA A 166 24.06 -28.79 22.99
N LEU A 167 23.38 -29.24 24.05
CA LEU A 167 23.99 -30.07 25.09
C LEU A 167 24.50 -31.42 24.55
N THR A 168 23.92 -31.99 23.49
CA THR A 168 24.52 -33.18 22.83
C THR A 168 25.92 -32.93 22.24
N LEU A 169 26.26 -31.66 22.00
CA LEU A 169 27.56 -31.24 21.45
C LEU A 169 28.51 -30.77 22.55
N VAL A 170 28.02 -29.95 23.49
CA VAL A 170 28.86 -29.26 24.50
C VAL A 170 28.67 -29.77 25.94
N GLY A 171 27.67 -30.60 26.18
CA GLY A 171 27.28 -31.09 27.51
C GLY A 171 28.37 -31.88 28.21
N ARG A 172 28.32 -31.85 29.54
CA ARG A 172 29.27 -32.53 30.43
C ARG A 172 28.49 -33.29 31.51
N PRO A 173 28.82 -34.57 31.80
CA PRO A 173 29.94 -35.37 31.27
C PRO A 173 29.75 -35.79 29.80
N ARG A 174 30.86 -35.86 29.03
CA ARG A 174 30.77 -36.12 27.57
C ARG A 174 30.22 -37.50 27.23
N VAL A 175 30.46 -38.50 28.07
CA VAL A 175 30.01 -39.88 27.85
C VAL A 175 28.48 -39.97 27.77
N ASP A 176 27.76 -39.20 28.59
CA ASP A 176 26.30 -39.23 28.63
C ASP A 176 25.65 -38.47 27.46
N TRP A 177 26.31 -37.41 26.98
CA TRP A 177 25.77 -36.50 25.97
C TRP A 177 26.15 -36.88 24.53
N ALA A 178 27.33 -37.47 24.31
CA ALA A 178 27.80 -37.80 22.96
C ALA A 178 26.92 -38.85 22.26
N GLY A 179 26.45 -39.86 22.98
CA GLY A 179 25.53 -40.87 22.44
C GLY A 179 24.14 -40.31 22.08
N ARG A 180 23.75 -39.20 22.71
CA ARG A 180 22.44 -38.56 22.49
C ARG A 180 22.37 -37.69 21.24
N ARG A 181 23.47 -37.55 20.49
CA ARG A 181 23.50 -36.78 19.24
C ARG A 181 22.53 -37.32 18.20
N ILE A 182 22.43 -38.65 18.07
CA ILE A 182 21.55 -39.29 17.10
C ILE A 182 20.12 -39.45 17.64
N THR A 183 19.96 -39.72 18.94
CA THR A 183 18.63 -39.99 19.52
C THR A 183 17.88 -38.73 19.96
N VAL A 184 18.57 -37.63 20.24
CA VAL A 184 17.97 -36.35 20.69
C VAL A 184 18.34 -35.22 19.73
N GLY A 185 19.63 -35.05 19.44
CA GLY A 185 20.13 -33.93 18.63
C GLY A 185 19.56 -33.92 17.21
N LEU A 186 19.68 -35.03 16.48
CA LEU A 186 19.23 -35.16 15.10
C LEU A 186 17.69 -35.05 14.96
N PRO A 187 16.85 -35.74 15.77
CA PRO A 187 15.40 -35.59 15.68
C PRO A 187 14.92 -34.17 15.98
N LEU A 188 15.50 -33.49 16.98
CA LEU A 188 15.14 -32.09 17.29
C LEU A 188 15.55 -31.15 16.15
N LEU A 189 16.74 -31.35 15.56
CA LEU A 189 17.17 -30.58 14.41
C LEU A 189 16.23 -30.78 13.22
N VAL A 190 15.93 -32.03 12.86
CA VAL A 190 15.04 -32.37 11.74
C VAL A 190 13.63 -31.81 11.98
N THR A 191 13.08 -32.01 13.17
CA THR A 191 11.74 -31.49 13.53
C THR A 191 11.71 -29.97 13.46
N THR A 192 12.76 -29.29 13.94
CA THR A 192 12.88 -27.83 13.85
C THR A 192 12.90 -27.35 12.41
N LEU A 193 13.70 -28.00 11.55
CA LEU A 193 13.80 -27.66 10.13
C LEU A 193 12.49 -27.90 9.38
N LEU A 194 11.78 -28.99 9.68
CA LEU A 194 10.47 -29.29 9.09
C LEU A 194 9.42 -28.26 9.51
N LEU A 195 9.34 -27.90 10.80
CA LEU A 195 8.41 -26.89 11.30
C LEU A 195 8.72 -25.49 10.73
N ALA A 196 10.00 -25.12 10.66
CA ALA A 196 10.43 -23.87 10.04
C ALA A 196 10.07 -23.83 8.55
N GLY A 197 10.31 -24.94 7.83
CA GLY A 197 9.95 -25.10 6.42
C GLY A 197 8.44 -24.99 6.19
N ALA A 198 7.63 -25.73 6.96
CA ALA A 198 6.17 -25.68 6.88
C ALA A 198 5.62 -24.28 7.18
N SER A 199 6.10 -23.63 8.24
CA SER A 199 5.69 -22.26 8.60
C SER A 199 6.04 -21.26 7.50
N SER A 200 7.22 -21.40 6.89
CA SER A 200 7.64 -20.55 5.76
C SER A 200 6.75 -20.75 4.53
N GLN A 201 6.30 -21.99 4.27
CA GLN A 201 5.39 -22.28 3.15
C GLN A 201 4.01 -21.67 3.37
N VAL A 202 3.47 -21.77 4.59
CA VAL A 202 2.19 -21.13 4.95
C VAL A 202 2.29 -19.62 4.79
N ALA A 203 3.33 -18.99 5.34
CA ALA A 203 3.52 -17.54 5.23
C ALA A 203 3.65 -17.07 3.76
N ARG A 204 4.36 -17.83 2.92
CA ARG A 204 4.44 -17.55 1.47
C ARG A 204 3.09 -17.72 0.78
N GLY A 205 2.33 -18.74 1.14
CA GLY A 205 0.99 -18.99 0.61
C GLY A 205 0.00 -17.88 0.96
N ASP A 206 0.04 -17.39 2.20
CA ASP A 206 -0.82 -16.28 2.64
C ASP A 206 -0.49 -14.98 1.88
N ALA A 207 0.79 -14.65 1.70
CA ALA A 207 1.20 -13.48 0.92
C ALA A 207 0.77 -13.57 -0.55
N GLN A 208 0.88 -14.76 -1.17
CA GLN A 208 0.39 -15.00 -2.53
C GLN A 208 -1.13 -14.89 -2.63
N ARG A 209 -1.86 -15.38 -1.62
CA ARG A 209 -3.32 -15.27 -1.55
C ARG A 209 -3.75 -13.81 -1.46
N GLN A 210 -3.14 -13.01 -0.58
CA GLN A 210 -3.43 -11.59 -0.47
C GLN A 210 -3.19 -10.84 -1.79
N ARG A 211 -2.06 -11.11 -2.45
CA ARG A 211 -1.76 -10.52 -3.75
C ARG A 211 -2.77 -10.91 -4.82
N SER A 212 -3.19 -12.17 -4.84
CA SER A 212 -4.20 -12.65 -5.78
C SER A 212 -5.58 -12.03 -5.55
N VAL A 213 -5.95 -11.76 -4.30
CA VAL A 213 -7.18 -11.02 -3.97
C VAL A 213 -7.08 -9.59 -4.50
N PHE A 214 -5.99 -8.90 -4.18
CA PHE A 214 -5.73 -7.54 -4.68
C PHE A 214 -5.77 -7.46 -6.22
N ASP A 215 -5.08 -8.37 -6.92
CA ASP A 215 -5.03 -8.36 -8.38
C ASP A 215 -6.41 -8.61 -9.02
N ARG A 216 -7.23 -9.47 -8.40
CA ARG A 216 -8.62 -9.70 -8.85
C ARG A 216 -9.49 -8.46 -8.65
N ASP A 217 -9.43 -7.85 -7.47
CA ASP A 217 -10.26 -6.70 -7.13
C ASP A 217 -9.86 -5.47 -7.96
N ALA A 218 -8.55 -5.23 -8.11
CA ALA A 218 -8.01 -4.19 -8.97
C ALA A 218 -8.38 -4.42 -10.44
N GLY A 219 -8.31 -5.68 -10.92
CA GLY A 219 -8.73 -6.04 -12.26
C GLY A 219 -10.22 -5.81 -12.51
N ALA A 220 -11.08 -6.18 -11.56
CA ALA A 220 -12.52 -5.94 -11.64
C ALA A 220 -12.85 -4.44 -11.66
N ALA A 221 -12.24 -3.64 -10.76
CA ALA A 221 -12.41 -2.20 -10.73
C ALA A 221 -11.96 -1.52 -12.04
N ALA A 222 -10.82 -1.96 -12.59
CA ALA A 222 -10.30 -1.46 -13.88
C ALA A 222 -11.27 -1.77 -15.03
N GLN A 223 -11.82 -2.98 -15.09
CA GLN A 223 -12.82 -3.35 -16.11
C GLN A 223 -14.10 -2.53 -15.99
N VAL A 224 -14.58 -2.28 -14.76
CA VAL A 224 -15.76 -1.43 -14.53
C VAL A 224 -15.47 0.00 -15.02
N LEU A 225 -14.33 0.57 -14.66
CA LEU A 225 -13.92 1.90 -15.10
C LEU A 225 -13.81 1.98 -16.64
N GLN A 226 -13.13 1.01 -17.26
CA GLN A 226 -12.99 0.93 -18.71
C GLN A 226 -14.36 0.87 -19.39
N SER A 227 -15.29 0.03 -18.91
CA SER A 227 -16.65 -0.08 -19.47
C SER A 227 -17.44 1.23 -19.40
N ARG A 228 -17.21 2.05 -18.36
CA ARG A 228 -17.89 3.34 -18.16
C ARG A 228 -17.31 4.41 -19.07
N LEU A 229 -15.99 4.49 -19.15
CA LEU A 229 -15.31 5.40 -20.07
C LEU A 229 -15.65 5.08 -21.52
N GLN A 230 -15.69 3.80 -21.89
CA GLN A 230 -16.07 3.36 -23.23
C GLN A 230 -17.51 3.75 -23.57
N ARG A 231 -18.45 3.65 -22.62
CA ARG A 231 -19.83 4.14 -22.80
C ARG A 231 -19.89 5.64 -23.05
N ALA A 232 -19.08 6.44 -22.35
CA ALA A 232 -18.99 7.87 -22.61
C ALA A 232 -18.46 8.17 -24.02
N LEU A 233 -17.47 7.41 -24.50
CA LEU A 233 -16.96 7.56 -25.85
C LEU A 233 -17.99 7.15 -26.91
N TYR A 234 -18.76 6.09 -26.68
CA TYR A 234 -19.87 5.72 -27.56
C TYR A 234 -20.98 6.78 -27.60
N ALA A 235 -21.28 7.40 -26.47
CA ALA A 235 -22.21 8.54 -26.44
C ALA A 235 -21.67 9.71 -27.28
N LEU A 236 -20.39 10.05 -27.13
CA LEU A 236 -19.75 11.09 -27.93
C LEU A 236 -19.78 10.78 -29.43
N GLU A 237 -19.46 9.54 -29.82
CA GLU A 237 -19.46 9.09 -31.22
C GLU A 237 -20.87 9.08 -31.81
N ALA A 238 -21.87 8.62 -31.06
CA ALA A 238 -23.27 8.69 -31.48
C ALA A 238 -23.74 10.14 -31.67
N MET A 239 -23.42 11.04 -30.74
CA MET A 239 -23.74 12.46 -30.86
C MET A 239 -22.97 13.14 -31.99
N HIS A 240 -21.75 12.68 -32.29
CA HIS A 240 -21.00 13.12 -33.46
C HIS A 240 -21.69 12.70 -34.76
N GLY A 241 -22.12 11.44 -34.86
CA GLY A 241 -22.84 10.92 -36.03
C GLY A 241 -24.12 11.69 -36.36
N VAL A 242 -24.91 12.09 -35.36
CA VAL A 242 -26.13 12.90 -35.56
C VAL A 242 -25.81 14.23 -36.26
N PHE A 243 -24.72 14.90 -35.87
CA PHE A 243 -24.33 16.20 -36.42
C PHE A 243 -23.53 16.10 -37.73
N VAL A 244 -23.01 14.91 -38.06
CA VAL A 244 -22.46 14.63 -39.39
C VAL A 244 -23.58 14.34 -40.38
N ALA A 245 -24.63 13.62 -39.96
CA ALA A 245 -25.72 13.20 -40.84
C ALA A 245 -26.77 14.29 -41.09
N SER A 246 -26.93 15.27 -40.19
CA SER A 246 -27.89 16.36 -40.33
C SER A 246 -27.20 17.69 -40.61
N SER A 247 -27.78 18.50 -41.50
CA SER A 247 -27.31 19.86 -41.79
C SER A 247 -27.65 20.87 -40.69
N ALA A 248 -28.65 20.58 -39.86
CA ALA A 248 -29.04 21.38 -38.70
C ALA A 248 -29.74 20.47 -37.68
N VAL A 249 -29.26 20.50 -36.44
CA VAL A 249 -29.87 19.77 -35.31
C VAL A 249 -30.53 20.79 -34.41
N SER A 250 -31.83 20.62 -34.15
CA SER A 250 -32.59 21.45 -33.21
C SER A 250 -32.29 21.09 -31.76
N ALA A 251 -32.60 22.00 -30.83
CA ALA A 251 -32.47 21.74 -29.39
C ALA A 251 -33.30 20.52 -28.93
N ASP A 252 -34.48 20.32 -29.51
CA ASP A 252 -35.34 19.17 -29.20
C ASP A 252 -34.75 17.85 -29.71
N GLU A 253 -34.18 17.83 -30.92
CA GLU A 253 -33.48 16.66 -31.45
C GLU A 253 -32.22 16.33 -30.65
N MET A 254 -31.45 17.35 -30.25
CA MET A 254 -30.31 17.21 -29.34
C MET A 254 -30.71 16.57 -28.01
N ARG A 255 -31.79 17.06 -27.38
CA ARG A 255 -32.34 16.50 -26.15
C ARG A 255 -32.77 15.05 -26.32
N LEU A 256 -33.49 14.73 -27.41
CA LEU A 256 -33.95 13.37 -27.69
C LEU A 256 -32.79 12.41 -27.95
N ALA A 257 -31.75 12.84 -28.67
CA ALA A 257 -30.55 12.06 -28.94
C ALA A 257 -29.67 11.84 -27.70
N ALA A 258 -29.57 12.83 -26.81
CA ALA A 258 -28.77 12.76 -25.60
C ALA A 258 -29.45 11.97 -24.46
N ALA A 259 -30.80 11.98 -24.39
CA ALA A 259 -31.56 11.40 -23.29
C ALA A 259 -31.26 9.91 -22.99
N PRO A 260 -31.09 9.01 -23.97
CA PRO A 260 -30.74 7.61 -23.70
C PRO A 260 -29.41 7.47 -22.96
N TRP A 261 -28.39 8.26 -23.32
CA TRP A 261 -27.06 8.20 -22.72
C TRP A 261 -27.03 8.77 -21.31
N LEU A 262 -27.74 9.87 -21.08
CA LEU A 262 -27.82 10.54 -19.78
C LEU A 262 -28.57 9.70 -18.72
N ARG A 263 -29.50 8.83 -19.15
CA ARG A 263 -30.23 7.91 -18.25
C ARG A 263 -29.41 6.71 -17.79
N GLN A 264 -28.33 6.35 -18.49
CA GLN A 264 -27.58 5.11 -18.24
C GLN A 264 -26.60 5.19 -17.05
N GLY A 265 -26.42 6.36 -16.43
CA GLY A 265 -25.71 6.48 -15.17
C GLY A 265 -25.08 7.85 -14.93
N PRO A 266 -24.64 8.12 -13.69
CA PRO A 266 -24.15 9.43 -13.26
C PRO A 266 -22.76 9.80 -13.80
N GLN A 267 -22.10 8.90 -14.54
CA GLN A 267 -20.76 9.13 -15.09
C GLN A 267 -20.74 10.21 -16.17
N ILE A 268 -21.82 10.32 -16.96
CA ILE A 268 -21.98 11.38 -17.96
C ILE A 268 -22.78 12.52 -17.30
N GLN A 269 -22.12 13.65 -17.10
CA GLN A 269 -22.76 14.85 -16.57
C GLN A 269 -23.46 15.66 -17.65
N GLY A 270 -22.92 15.64 -18.87
CA GLY A 270 -23.58 16.31 -19.97
C GLY A 270 -22.97 15.99 -21.33
N LEU A 271 -23.80 16.11 -22.35
CA LEU A 271 -23.43 16.04 -23.77
C LEU A 271 -23.70 17.40 -24.40
N GLY A 272 -22.75 17.93 -25.14
CA GLY A 272 -22.90 19.27 -25.69
C GLY A 272 -22.29 19.46 -27.06
N HIS A 273 -22.67 20.60 -27.64
CA HIS A 273 -22.27 21.07 -28.95
C HIS A 273 -21.73 22.49 -28.86
N ALA A 274 -20.51 22.69 -29.35
CA ALA A 274 -19.89 24.01 -29.41
C ALA A 274 -19.61 24.41 -30.86
N GLU A 275 -20.07 25.59 -31.25
CA GLU A 275 -19.89 26.14 -32.59
C GLU A 275 -18.66 27.06 -32.64
N ARG A 276 -17.94 27.04 -33.76
CA ARG A 276 -16.91 28.02 -34.06
C ARG A 276 -17.56 29.32 -34.53
N VAL A 277 -17.37 30.39 -33.79
CA VAL A 277 -17.97 31.70 -34.11
C VAL A 277 -16.88 32.77 -34.09
N PRO A 278 -16.64 33.49 -35.21
CA PRO A 278 -15.78 34.67 -35.20
C PRO A 278 -16.31 35.71 -34.22
N ARG A 279 -15.43 36.35 -33.43
CA ARG A 279 -15.85 37.35 -32.43
C ARG A 279 -16.65 38.49 -33.04
N THR A 280 -16.34 38.88 -34.28
CA THR A 280 -17.06 39.90 -35.05
C THR A 280 -18.50 39.51 -35.40
N GLN A 281 -18.81 38.21 -35.41
CA GLN A 281 -20.14 37.66 -35.76
C GLN A 281 -20.95 37.23 -34.54
N LEU A 282 -20.41 37.38 -33.33
CA LEU A 282 -21.08 36.97 -32.08
C LEU A 282 -22.49 37.56 -31.92
N PRO A 283 -22.73 38.88 -32.11
CA PRO A 283 -24.08 39.44 -31.93
C PRO A 283 -25.11 38.83 -32.90
N ALA A 284 -24.69 38.56 -34.14
CA ALA A 284 -25.54 37.93 -35.14
C ALA A 284 -25.83 36.46 -34.80
N TRP A 285 -24.83 35.75 -34.26
CA TRP A 285 -24.98 34.38 -33.79
C TRP A 285 -25.93 34.28 -32.59
N GLU A 286 -25.78 35.14 -31.59
CA GLU A 286 -26.67 35.18 -30.41
C GLU A 286 -28.11 35.55 -30.79
N ALA A 287 -28.30 36.44 -31.77
CA ALA A 287 -29.63 36.76 -32.30
C ALA A 287 -30.27 35.54 -32.99
N ARG A 288 -29.51 34.80 -33.79
CA ARG A 288 -29.98 33.57 -34.47
C ARG A 288 -30.35 32.48 -33.48
N VAL A 289 -29.50 32.19 -32.49
CA VAL A 289 -29.79 31.17 -31.45
C VAL A 289 -31.06 31.54 -30.68
N ARG A 290 -31.25 32.82 -30.35
CA ARG A 290 -32.47 33.30 -29.67
C ARG A 290 -33.73 33.10 -30.49
N GLN A 291 -33.66 33.29 -31.81
CA GLN A 291 -34.79 33.08 -32.71
C GLN A 291 -35.08 31.60 -32.96
N THR A 292 -34.03 30.79 -33.12
CA THR A 292 -34.15 29.37 -33.52
C THR A 292 -34.49 28.48 -32.34
N ASP A 293 -33.79 28.66 -31.22
CA ASP A 293 -33.92 27.77 -30.05
C ASP A 293 -34.81 28.39 -28.96
N GLN A 294 -35.36 29.59 -29.17
CA GLN A 294 -36.13 30.38 -28.20
C GLN A 294 -35.42 30.58 -26.85
N ARG A 295 -34.08 30.56 -26.83
CA ARG A 295 -33.23 30.70 -25.64
C ARG A 295 -32.37 31.95 -25.71
N ALA A 296 -32.39 32.77 -24.65
CA ALA A 296 -31.51 33.93 -24.52
C ALA A 296 -30.09 33.49 -24.11
N LEU A 297 -29.31 32.99 -25.07
CA LEU A 297 -27.93 32.57 -24.87
C LEU A 297 -26.97 33.75 -25.06
N ARG A 298 -26.01 33.91 -24.15
CA ARG A 298 -24.89 34.87 -24.28
C ARG A 298 -23.56 34.16 -24.15
N VAL A 299 -22.61 34.52 -25.01
CA VAL A 299 -21.27 33.93 -24.95
C VAL A 299 -20.45 34.61 -23.85
N PHE A 300 -19.78 33.81 -23.03
CA PHE A 300 -18.89 34.33 -22.00
C PHE A 300 -17.58 33.55 -21.91
N ASP A 301 -16.54 34.26 -21.51
CA ASP A 301 -15.23 33.70 -21.22
C ASP A 301 -15.14 33.39 -19.73
N ARG A 302 -14.75 32.16 -19.36
CA ARG A 302 -14.52 31.80 -17.96
C ARG A 302 -13.29 32.55 -17.42
N PRO A 303 -13.37 33.18 -16.24
CA PRO A 303 -12.22 33.81 -15.60
C PRO A 303 -11.12 32.79 -15.31
N THR A 304 -9.87 33.24 -15.28
CA THR A 304 -8.76 32.43 -14.74
C THR A 304 -8.94 32.20 -13.24
N ALA A 305 -8.16 31.27 -12.65
CA ALA A 305 -8.21 30.99 -11.22
C ALA A 305 -7.96 32.25 -10.35
N ASP A 306 -7.21 33.22 -10.88
CA ASP A 306 -6.89 34.50 -10.22
C ASP A 306 -7.96 35.58 -10.45
N GLY A 307 -9.11 35.21 -11.04
CA GLY A 307 -10.22 36.12 -11.31
C GLY A 307 -9.98 37.09 -12.48
N THR A 308 -8.88 36.94 -13.21
CA THR A 308 -8.56 37.78 -14.37
C THR A 308 -9.25 37.28 -15.64
N ALA A 309 -9.55 38.20 -16.56
CA ALA A 309 -10.04 37.82 -17.88
C ALA A 309 -8.98 36.97 -18.62
N PRO A 310 -9.38 35.93 -19.37
CA PRO A 310 -8.44 35.06 -20.05
C PRO A 310 -7.53 35.84 -21.03
N ALA A 311 -6.23 35.53 -21.00
CA ALA A 311 -5.19 36.30 -21.67
C ALA A 311 -5.24 36.28 -23.20
N ALA A 312 -5.93 35.31 -23.81
CA ALA A 312 -6.01 35.14 -25.26
C ALA A 312 -7.41 35.52 -25.78
N GLN A 313 -7.50 36.67 -26.45
CA GLN A 313 -8.67 37.02 -27.27
C GLN A 313 -8.52 36.38 -28.64
N ASP A 314 -8.70 35.06 -28.71
CA ASP A 314 -8.70 34.36 -30.00
C ASP A 314 -9.71 35.02 -30.95
N ALA A 315 -9.38 35.11 -32.23
CA ALA A 315 -10.24 35.72 -33.25
C ALA A 315 -11.64 35.04 -33.33
N ASP A 316 -11.69 33.77 -32.96
CA ASP A 316 -12.90 32.96 -32.90
C ASP A 316 -13.09 32.38 -31.49
N VAL A 317 -14.34 32.25 -31.07
CA VAL A 317 -14.72 31.52 -29.86
C VAL A 317 -15.21 30.12 -30.19
N ARG A 318 -15.31 29.26 -29.17
CA ARG A 318 -16.04 27.99 -29.22
C ARG A 318 -17.22 28.07 -28.27
N ALA A 319 -18.30 28.65 -28.80
CA ALA A 319 -19.50 28.94 -28.03
C ALA A 319 -20.29 27.64 -27.83
N SER A 320 -20.42 27.21 -26.58
CA SER A 320 -21.30 26.11 -26.19
C SER A 320 -22.76 26.49 -26.48
N ARG A 321 -23.31 25.99 -27.59
CA ARG A 321 -24.69 26.25 -28.01
C ARG A 321 -25.68 25.39 -27.23
N ASP A 322 -25.34 24.10 -27.14
CA ASP A 322 -26.18 23.08 -26.51
C ASP A 322 -25.39 22.32 -25.47
N LEU A 323 -26.07 22.01 -24.36
CA LEU A 323 -25.56 21.17 -23.29
C LEU A 323 -26.75 20.50 -22.60
N GLU A 324 -26.86 19.19 -22.76
CA GLU A 324 -27.93 18.38 -22.20
C GLU A 324 -27.46 17.58 -20.98
N PRO A 325 -28.27 17.47 -19.91
CA PRO A 325 -29.56 18.16 -19.74
C PRO A 325 -29.35 19.66 -19.51
N VAL A 326 -30.21 20.50 -20.11
CA VAL A 326 -30.17 21.96 -19.91
C VAL A 326 -30.47 22.36 -18.46
N ALA A 327 -31.30 21.57 -17.77
CA ALA A 327 -31.69 21.86 -16.39
C ALA A 327 -30.55 21.64 -15.37
N GLY A 328 -30.62 22.34 -14.25
CA GLY A 328 -29.69 22.18 -13.14
C GLY A 328 -28.34 22.86 -13.40
N ALA A 329 -27.26 22.22 -12.97
CA ALA A 329 -25.94 22.85 -12.94
C ALA A 329 -25.36 23.14 -14.33
N ASN A 330 -25.72 22.36 -15.35
CA ASN A 330 -25.28 22.56 -16.73
C ASN A 330 -25.77 23.88 -17.36
N ALA A 331 -26.85 24.47 -16.84
CA ALA A 331 -27.37 25.76 -17.32
C ALA A 331 -26.31 26.88 -17.23
N THR A 332 -25.40 26.82 -16.25
CA THR A 332 -24.35 27.82 -16.06
C THR A 332 -23.19 27.68 -17.05
N ALA A 333 -23.07 26.54 -17.73
CA ALA A 333 -22.02 26.27 -18.72
C ALA A 333 -22.49 26.52 -20.17
N LEU A 334 -23.78 26.75 -20.39
CA LEU A 334 -24.32 27.16 -21.69
C LEU A 334 -23.80 28.54 -22.07
N GLY A 335 -23.30 28.68 -23.31
CA GLY A 335 -22.68 29.92 -23.80
C GLY A 335 -21.21 30.08 -23.39
N GLY A 336 -20.66 29.19 -22.57
CA GLY A 336 -19.25 29.22 -22.22
C GLY A 336 -18.35 29.03 -23.45
N ASN A 337 -17.33 29.86 -23.57
CA ASN A 337 -16.28 29.69 -24.58
C ASN A 337 -15.30 28.59 -24.15
N VAL A 338 -15.28 27.46 -24.85
CA VAL A 338 -14.39 26.33 -24.54
C VAL A 338 -12.91 26.75 -24.52
N LEU A 339 -12.51 27.70 -25.38
CA LEU A 339 -11.11 28.13 -25.49
C LEU A 339 -10.63 29.01 -24.34
N SER A 340 -11.56 29.51 -23.50
CA SER A 340 -11.23 30.31 -22.32
C SER A 340 -10.71 29.45 -21.16
N VAL A 341 -10.95 28.13 -21.19
CA VAL A 341 -10.53 27.19 -20.15
C VAL A 341 -9.26 26.46 -20.62
N PRO A 342 -8.10 26.59 -19.94
CA PRO A 342 -6.84 26.04 -20.43
C PRO A 342 -6.87 24.54 -20.76
N ALA A 343 -7.38 23.71 -19.85
CA ALA A 343 -7.51 22.27 -20.04
C ALA A 343 -8.39 21.92 -21.25
N ALA A 344 -9.52 22.62 -21.40
CA ALA A 344 -10.45 22.43 -22.51
C ALA A 344 -9.91 22.95 -23.83
N ARG A 345 -9.25 24.11 -23.85
CA ARG A 345 -8.53 24.68 -25.00
C ARG A 345 -7.53 23.68 -25.55
N ALA A 346 -6.70 23.09 -24.68
CA ALA A 346 -5.69 22.12 -25.10
C ALA A 346 -6.32 20.89 -25.78
N ALA A 347 -7.40 20.33 -25.21
CA ALA A 347 -8.10 19.19 -25.80
C ALA A 347 -8.85 19.55 -27.09
N ALA A 348 -9.57 20.67 -27.11
CA ALA A 348 -10.32 21.14 -28.27
C ALA A 348 -9.41 21.38 -29.48
N LEU A 349 -8.27 22.06 -29.28
CA LEU A 349 -7.29 22.30 -30.34
C LEU A 349 -6.61 21.01 -30.80
N ARG A 350 -6.31 20.06 -29.90
CA ARG A 350 -5.80 18.73 -30.29
C ARG A 350 -6.81 17.96 -31.14
N SER A 351 -8.09 17.98 -30.76
CA SER A 351 -9.14 17.31 -31.54
C SER A 351 -9.28 17.95 -32.91
N ALA A 352 -9.28 19.28 -32.99
CA ALA A 352 -9.33 20.02 -34.25
C ALA A 352 -8.13 19.74 -35.18
N ALA A 353 -6.93 19.57 -34.62
CA ALA A 353 -5.72 19.28 -35.40
C ALA A 353 -5.67 17.82 -35.89
N THR A 354 -6.19 16.87 -35.10
CA THR A 354 -6.07 15.43 -35.39
C THR A 354 -7.31 14.82 -36.02
N GLY A 355 -8.47 15.48 -35.93
CA GLY A 355 -9.77 14.92 -36.29
C GLY A 355 -10.24 13.79 -35.35
N ARG A 356 -9.55 13.53 -34.24
CA ARG A 356 -9.86 12.45 -33.29
C ARG A 356 -10.34 13.00 -31.94
N ALA A 357 -10.95 12.13 -31.14
CA ALA A 357 -11.44 12.49 -29.83
C ALA A 357 -10.25 12.80 -28.91
N ALA A 358 -10.32 13.90 -28.18
CA ALA A 358 -9.27 14.32 -27.26
C ALA A 358 -9.85 14.65 -25.89
N ALA A 359 -9.34 13.99 -24.86
CA ALA A 359 -9.68 14.26 -23.47
C ALA A 359 -8.88 15.45 -22.92
N THR A 360 -9.48 16.18 -21.99
CA THR A 360 -8.78 17.15 -21.13
C THR A 360 -7.95 16.44 -20.08
N GLU A 361 -7.00 17.17 -19.47
CA GLU A 361 -6.57 16.87 -18.11
C GLU A 361 -7.74 17.01 -17.12
N GLY A 362 -7.56 16.56 -15.87
CA GLY A 362 -8.57 16.76 -14.83
C GLY A 362 -8.66 18.24 -14.44
N PHE A 363 -9.86 18.81 -14.45
CA PHE A 363 -10.10 20.19 -14.02
C PHE A 363 -11.49 20.35 -13.40
N ARG A 364 -11.68 21.43 -12.64
CA ARG A 364 -13.00 21.76 -12.07
C ARG A 364 -13.93 22.30 -13.15
N LEU A 365 -15.04 21.61 -13.39
CA LEU A 365 -16.01 21.99 -14.43
C LEU A 365 -16.72 23.30 -14.09
N THR A 366 -17.16 24.03 -15.11
CA THR A 366 -17.83 25.34 -14.94
C THR A 366 -19.17 25.21 -14.23
N GLN A 367 -19.84 24.09 -14.46
CA GLN A 367 -21.10 23.70 -13.85
C GLN A 367 -20.95 22.99 -12.49
N GLU A 368 -19.73 22.72 -12.01
CA GLU A 368 -19.56 21.93 -10.79
C GLU A 368 -19.66 22.79 -9.53
N THR A 369 -20.59 22.43 -8.65
CA THR A 369 -20.81 23.11 -7.36
C THR A 369 -19.99 22.48 -6.25
N ALA A 370 -19.60 21.21 -6.38
CA ALA A 370 -18.70 20.52 -5.45
C ALA A 370 -17.21 20.71 -5.82
N ASP A 371 -16.30 20.19 -4.98
CA ASP A 371 -14.88 20.09 -5.30
C ASP A 371 -14.62 18.73 -5.98
N GLN A 372 -14.95 18.66 -7.28
CA GLN A 372 -14.80 17.43 -8.06
C GLN A 372 -13.97 17.62 -9.32
N THR A 373 -13.20 16.58 -9.64
CA THR A 373 -12.42 16.52 -10.88
C THR A 373 -13.30 16.06 -12.04
N GLY A 374 -13.44 16.92 -13.04
CA GLY A 374 -14.08 16.60 -14.30
C GLY A 374 -13.08 16.35 -15.43
N VAL A 375 -13.49 15.53 -16.38
CA VAL A 375 -12.80 15.35 -17.66
C VAL A 375 -13.81 15.57 -18.77
N VAL A 376 -13.43 16.34 -19.78
CA VAL A 376 -14.26 16.54 -20.98
C VAL A 376 -13.55 15.94 -22.17
N VAL A 377 -14.26 15.19 -23.00
CA VAL A 377 -13.74 14.65 -24.25
C VAL A 377 -14.38 15.38 -25.42
N TYR A 378 -13.55 16.01 -26.25
CA TYR A 378 -13.99 16.78 -27.41
C TYR A 378 -13.72 16.03 -28.72
N GLN A 379 -14.65 16.13 -29.66
CA GLN A 379 -14.54 15.61 -31.03
C GLN A 379 -14.93 16.71 -32.02
N ALA A 380 -13.97 17.17 -32.82
CA ALA A 380 -14.19 18.18 -33.86
C ALA A 380 -15.09 17.66 -35.00
N LEU A 381 -15.92 18.55 -35.54
CA LEU A 381 -16.78 18.36 -36.71
C LEU A 381 -16.23 19.23 -37.87
N GLY A 382 -15.80 18.61 -38.96
CA GLY A 382 -15.19 19.28 -40.11
C GLY A 382 -15.25 18.44 -41.38
N ASN A 383 -14.77 18.99 -42.51
CA ASN A 383 -14.88 18.37 -43.84
C ASN A 383 -13.78 17.31 -44.11
N GLY A 384 -13.16 16.75 -43.06
CA GLY A 384 -12.10 15.75 -43.18
C GLY A 384 -10.68 16.29 -43.38
N THR A 385 -10.50 17.61 -43.51
CA THR A 385 -9.19 18.27 -43.55
C THR A 385 -8.81 18.84 -42.19
N ALA A 386 -7.59 18.54 -41.72
CA ALA A 386 -7.07 19.05 -40.45
C ALA A 386 -7.06 20.59 -40.45
N GLY A 387 -7.74 21.20 -39.47
CA GLY A 387 -7.86 22.66 -39.38
C GLY A 387 -9.11 23.28 -40.04
N ASP A 388 -9.87 22.57 -40.86
CA ASP A 388 -11.16 23.04 -41.41
C ASP A 388 -12.34 22.41 -40.65
N TRP A 389 -12.72 23.05 -39.56
CA TRP A 389 -13.75 22.56 -38.65
C TRP A 389 -14.72 23.68 -38.27
N ARG A 390 -15.99 23.29 -38.15
CA ARG A 390 -17.15 24.18 -37.98
C ARG A 390 -17.71 24.15 -36.58
N ALA A 391 -17.64 23.00 -35.92
CA ALA A 391 -18.14 22.79 -34.59
C ALA A 391 -17.42 21.64 -33.90
N MET A 392 -17.84 21.30 -32.68
CA MET A 392 -17.27 20.23 -31.89
C MET A 392 -18.33 19.67 -30.94
N GLN A 393 -18.38 18.34 -30.86
CA GLN A 393 -19.14 17.63 -29.84
C GLN A 393 -18.29 17.39 -28.63
N PHE A 394 -18.94 17.32 -27.47
CA PHE A 394 -18.25 16.96 -26.25
C PHE A 394 -19.12 16.17 -25.28
N VAL A 395 -18.44 15.33 -24.51
CA VAL A 395 -19.02 14.61 -23.36
C VAL A 395 -18.28 15.03 -22.10
N THR A 396 -19.03 15.40 -21.07
CA THR A 396 -18.53 15.83 -19.77
C THR A 396 -18.66 14.68 -18.78
N LEU A 397 -17.56 14.33 -18.11
CA LEU A 397 -17.47 13.22 -17.18
C LEU A 397 -17.12 13.70 -15.78
N ARG A 398 -17.76 13.09 -14.78
CA ARG A 398 -17.40 13.25 -13.35
C ARG A 398 -16.49 12.11 -12.96
N MET A 399 -15.19 12.36 -12.88
CA MET A 399 -14.21 11.29 -12.66
C MET A 399 -14.32 10.72 -11.26
N ASP A 400 -14.55 11.55 -10.25
CA ASP A 400 -14.63 11.09 -8.85
C ASP A 400 -15.84 10.17 -8.63
N ALA A 401 -17.00 10.49 -9.21
CA ALA A 401 -18.17 9.62 -9.19
C ALA A 401 -17.94 8.32 -9.98
N THR A 402 -17.20 8.40 -11.09
CA THR A 402 -16.87 7.24 -11.92
C THR A 402 -15.94 6.28 -11.18
N VAL A 403 -14.93 6.81 -10.49
CA VAL A 403 -13.97 6.04 -9.70
C VAL A 403 -14.61 5.48 -8.43
N ALA A 404 -15.34 6.30 -7.66
CA ALA A 404 -15.98 5.87 -6.42
C ALA A 404 -16.91 4.67 -6.64
N ALA A 405 -17.71 4.72 -7.70
CA ALA A 405 -18.61 3.61 -8.02
C ALA A 405 -17.96 2.45 -8.79
N ALA A 406 -16.65 2.51 -9.10
CA ALA A 406 -15.86 1.36 -9.54
C ALA A 406 -15.13 0.67 -8.36
N LEU A 407 -15.01 1.37 -7.22
CA LEU A 407 -14.40 0.89 -5.99
C LEU A 407 -15.43 0.42 -4.93
N ALA A 408 -16.71 0.72 -5.14
CA ALA A 408 -17.85 0.22 -4.37
C ALA A 408 -18.33 -1.11 -4.93
#